data_AF-A0A2V9L129-F1
#
_entry.id   AF-A0A2V9L129-F1
#
_cell.length_a   1.000
_cell.length_b   1.000
_cell.length_c   1.000
_cell.angle_alpha   90.00
_cell.angle_beta   90.00
_cell.angle_gamma   90.00
#
_symmetry.space_group_name_H-M   'P 1'
#
loop_
_entity.id
_entity.type
_entity.pdbx_description
1 polymer ?
#
loop_
_entity_poly.entity_id
_entity_poly.type
_entity_poly.pdbx_seq_one_letter_code
_entity_poly.pdbx_strand_id
1 'polypeptide(L)'
;MKVAKSADAIRTALLSYAEVDVLYVEVRHQSGPLRYFAGKLAAREINIASGHATTVKGSRRKRVRFSRSRTWKKRLGFGRRQETE
;
A
#
# COMPACT_ATOMS: atom_id res chain seq x y z
N MET A 1 -8.10 10.13 -6.79
CA MET A 1 -8.09 9.52 -8.14
C MET A 1 -9.22 8.49 -8.19
N LYS A 2 -10.10 8.58 -9.18
CA LYS A 2 -11.18 7.61 -9.39
C LYS A 2 -10.56 6.27 -9.83
N VAL A 3 -10.48 5.30 -8.92
CA VAL A 3 -9.87 3.97 -9.15
C VAL A 3 -10.54 3.24 -10.32
N ALA A 4 -11.85 3.43 -10.52
CA ALA A 4 -12.64 2.78 -11.56
C ALA A 4 -12.12 3.05 -12.99
N LYS A 5 -11.84 4.32 -13.35
CA LYS A 5 -11.38 4.65 -14.72
C LYS A 5 -10.01 4.06 -15.05
N SER A 6 -9.12 3.95 -14.07
CA SER A 6 -7.79 3.37 -14.28
C SER A 6 -7.82 1.85 -14.42
N ALA A 7 -8.69 1.16 -13.68
CA ALA A 7 -8.81 -0.30 -13.76
C ALA A 7 -9.37 -0.72 -15.14
N ASP A 8 -10.36 0.00 -15.66
CA ASP A 8 -10.92 -0.26 -16.98
C ASP A 8 -9.87 -0.04 -18.08
N ALA A 9 -9.08 1.04 -18.01
CA ALA A 9 -8.00 1.28 -18.97
C ALA A 9 -6.92 0.16 -18.96
N ILE A 10 -6.59 -0.36 -17.78
CA ILE A 10 -5.64 -1.48 -17.62
C ILE A 10 -6.22 -2.77 -18.19
N ARG A 11 -7.51 -3.05 -17.96
CA ARG A 11 -8.22 -4.20 -18.52
C ARG A 11 -8.30 -4.13 -20.04
N THR A 12 -8.59 -2.96 -20.61
CA THR A 12 -8.59 -2.72 -22.06
C THR A 12 -7.20 -2.94 -22.66
N ALA A 13 -6.15 -2.59 -21.93
CA ALA A 13 -4.77 -2.84 -22.33
C ALA A 13 -4.32 -4.32 -22.13
N LEU A 14 -5.22 -5.21 -21.68
CA LEU A 14 -4.94 -6.62 -21.38
C LEU A 14 -3.77 -6.82 -20.39
N LEU A 15 -3.53 -5.83 -19.54
CA LEU A 15 -2.46 -5.87 -18.55
C LEU A 15 -2.95 -6.56 -17.28
N SER A 16 -2.16 -7.52 -16.79
CA SER A 16 -2.41 -8.13 -15.49
C SER A 16 -2.18 -7.11 -14.38
N TYR A 17 -3.13 -6.98 -13.46
CA TYR A 17 -3.02 -6.11 -12.30
C TYR A 17 -3.50 -6.79 -11.02
N ALA A 18 -2.96 -6.31 -9.90
CA ALA A 18 -3.40 -6.70 -8.57
C ALA A 18 -3.72 -5.45 -7.75
N GLU A 19 -4.92 -5.36 -7.21
CA GLU A 19 -5.27 -4.31 -6.27
C GLU A 19 -4.64 -4.62 -4.93
N VAL A 20 -3.82 -3.71 -4.39
CA VAL A 20 -3.12 -3.88 -3.11
C VAL A 20 -3.54 -2.78 -2.15
N ASP A 21 -3.73 -3.12 -0.88
CA ASP A 21 -3.95 -2.12 0.17
C ASP A 21 -2.66 -1.33 0.41
N VAL A 22 -2.73 -0.01 0.18
CA VAL A 22 -1.59 0.90 0.33
C VAL A 22 -1.90 1.95 1.38
N LEU A 23 -1.01 2.10 2.36
CA LEU A 23 -1.02 3.17 3.33
C LEU A 23 -0.14 4.33 2.82
N TYR A 24 -0.73 5.51 2.72
CA TYR A 24 -0.04 6.72 2.30
C TYR A 24 0.22 7.65 3.49
N VAL A 25 1.45 8.10 3.65
CA VAL A 25 1.87 8.92 4.79
C VAL A 25 2.81 10.02 4.31
N GLU A 26 2.58 11.24 4.79
CA GLU A 26 3.52 12.35 4.62
C GLU A 26 4.32 12.52 5.90
N VAL A 27 5.65 12.46 5.79
CA VAL A 27 6.57 12.63 6.92
C VAL A 27 7.52 13.78 6.63
N ARG A 28 8.02 14.46 7.67
CA ARG A 28 9.08 15.44 7.48
C ARG A 28 10.33 14.76 6.92
N HIS A 29 11.01 15.44 6.01
CA HIS A 29 12.24 14.98 5.39
C HIS A 29 13.43 15.24 6.33
N GLN A 30 13.45 14.50 7.44
CA GLN A 30 14.46 14.54 8.49
C GLN A 30 14.68 13.11 9.02
N SER A 31 15.77 12.86 9.72
CA SER A 31 16.03 11.55 10.33
C SER A 31 15.03 11.28 11.46
N GLY A 32 14.51 10.05 11.56
CA GLY A 32 13.67 9.61 12.69
C GLY A 32 12.18 9.38 12.41
N PRO A 33 11.42 10.28 11.74
CA PRO A 33 9.97 10.11 11.53
C PRO A 33 9.57 8.78 10.89
N LEU A 34 10.36 8.29 9.94
CA LEU A 34 10.12 6.99 9.32
C LEU A 34 10.30 5.84 10.31
N ARG A 35 11.34 5.89 11.14
CA ARG A 35 11.61 4.88 12.18
C ARG A 35 10.50 4.86 13.22
N TYR A 36 10.06 6.04 13.66
CA TYR A 36 8.94 6.19 14.59
C TYR A 36 7.64 5.62 14.01
N PHE A 37 7.35 5.92 12.74
CA PHE A 37 6.16 5.41 12.07
C PHE A 37 6.21 3.89 11.87
N ALA A 38 7.35 3.36 11.42
CA ALA A 38 7.56 1.92 11.29
C ALA A 38 7.40 1.20 12.64
N GLY A 39 7.90 1.78 13.74
CA GLY A 39 7.69 1.26 15.09
C GLY A 39 6.22 1.17 15.49
N LYS A 40 5.39 2.16 15.12
CA LYS A 40 3.93 2.09 15.36
C LYS A 40 3.25 1.00 14.55
N LEU A 41 3.69 0.76 13.33
CA LEU A 41 3.16 -0.32 12.49
C LEU A 41 3.55 -1.69 13.07
N ALA A 42 4.80 -1.85 13.51
CA ALA A 42 5.27 -3.06 14.16
C ALA A 42 4.52 -3.35 15.47
N ALA A 43 4.28 -2.33 16.32
CA ALA A 43 3.51 -2.48 17.55
C ALA A 43 2.04 -2.88 17.34
N ARG A 44 1.52 -2.74 16.11
CA ARG A 44 0.17 -3.17 15.72
C ARG A 44 0.17 -4.43 14.85
N GLU A 45 1.31 -5.11 14.76
CA GLU A 45 1.51 -6.32 13.95
C GLU A 45 1.14 -6.13 12.47
N ILE A 46 1.26 -4.89 11.97
CA ILE A 46 0.98 -4.56 10.57
C ILE A 46 2.20 -4.89 9.74
N ASN A 47 2.14 -6.03 9.05
CA ASN A 47 3.19 -6.48 8.15
C ASN A 47 3.22 -5.66 6.85
N ILE A 48 4.30 -4.89 6.67
CA ILE A 48 4.59 -4.15 5.45
C ILE A 48 5.28 -5.09 4.46
N ALA A 49 4.73 -5.25 3.26
CA ALA A 49 5.36 -6.01 2.19
C ALA A 49 6.43 -5.19 1.45
N SER A 50 6.12 -3.94 1.14
CA SER A 50 7.07 -3.02 0.51
C SER A 50 6.79 -1.57 0.90
N GLY A 51 7.83 -0.75 0.89
CA GLY A 51 7.75 0.68 1.13
C GLY A 51 8.42 1.45 -0.01
N HIS A 52 7.76 2.47 -0.54
CA HIS A 52 8.32 3.37 -1.54
C HIS A 52 8.20 4.81 -1.06
N ALA A 53 9.32 5.54 -1.06
CA ALA A 53 9.39 6.87 -0.50
C ALA A 53 9.92 7.85 -1.56
N THR A 54 9.15 8.89 -1.87
CA THR A 54 9.53 9.94 -2.81
C THR A 54 9.73 11.27 -2.08
N THR A 55 10.87 11.90 -2.31
CA THR A 55 11.15 13.27 -1.88
C THR A 55 11.36 14.13 -3.12
N VAL A 56 10.74 15.30 -3.20
CA VAL A 56 11.08 16.32 -4.20
C VAL A 56 12.30 17.10 -3.68
N LYS A 57 13.30 17.33 -4.53
CA LYS A 57 14.50 18.13 -4.18
C LYS A 57 14.06 19.50 -3.63
N GLY A 58 14.55 19.88 -2.45
CA GLY A 58 14.14 21.12 -1.75
C GLY A 58 12.88 21.01 -0.89
N SER A 59 12.14 19.89 -0.93
CA SER A 59 10.97 19.68 -0.07
C SER A 59 11.36 19.30 1.36
N ARG A 60 10.75 20.00 2.33
CA ARG A 60 10.79 19.62 3.76
C ARG A 60 9.90 18.42 4.11
N ARG A 61 9.12 17.92 3.14
CA ARG A 61 8.21 16.78 3.30
C ARG A 61 8.56 15.65 2.33
N LYS A 62 8.49 14.42 2.81
CA LYS A 62 8.67 13.18 2.07
C LYS A 62 7.36 12.40 2.07
N ARG A 63 6.99 11.86 0.92
CA ARG A 63 5.80 11.04 0.75
C ARG A 63 6.21 9.58 0.79
N VAL A 64 5.57 8.80 1.64
CA VAL A 64 5.87 7.38 1.83
C VAL A 64 4.61 6.57 1.59
N ARG A 65 4.73 5.57 0.73
CA ARG A 65 3.70 4.57 0.45
C ARG A 65 4.15 3.23 0.99
N PHE A 66 3.33 2.60 1.80
CA PHE A 66 3.56 1.25 2.30
C PHE A 66 2.49 0.33 1.71
N SER A 67 2.89 -0.76 1.06
CA SER A 67 1.98 -1.84 0.70
C SER A 67 1.93 -2.86 1.82
N ARG A 68 0.74 -3.35 2.16
CA ARG A 68 0.59 -4.37 3.19
C ARG A 68 0.74 -5.76 2.58
N SER A 69 1.39 -6.68 3.30
CA SER A 69 1.38 -8.08 2.88
C SER A 69 0.01 -8.71 3.13
N ARG A 70 -0.55 -9.37 2.11
CA ARG A 70 -1.77 -10.20 2.23
C ARG A 70 -1.47 -11.69 2.46
N THR A 71 -0.25 -12.03 2.92
CA THR A 71 0.18 -13.43 3.07
C THR A 71 -0.62 -14.24 4.10
N TRP A 72 -1.46 -13.62 4.94
CA TRP A 72 -2.30 -14.34 5.89
C TRP A 72 -3.61 -14.88 5.28
N LYS A 73 -4.13 -14.29 4.19
CA LYS A 73 -5.45 -14.69 3.64
C LYS A 73 -5.44 -16.09 3.01
N LYS A 74 -4.27 -16.59 2.57
CA LYS A 74 -4.14 -17.93 1.98
C LYS A 74 -3.93 -19.04 3.02
N ARG A 75 -3.48 -18.73 4.23
CA ARG A 75 -3.14 -19.74 5.25
C ARG A 75 -4.34 -20.14 6.13
N LEU A 76 -5.44 -19.38 6.07
CA LEU A 76 -6.65 -19.59 6.87
C LEU A 76 -7.89 -20.05 6.06
N GLY A 77 -7.72 -20.58 4.84
CA GLY A 77 -8.81 -21.28 4.15
C GLY A 77 -10.10 -20.47 3.89
N PHE A 78 -10.06 -19.14 3.94
CA PHE A 78 -11.22 -18.32 3.57
C PHE A 78 -11.35 -18.25 2.05
N GLY A 79 -12.02 -19.26 1.51
CA GLY A 79 -12.48 -19.30 0.13
C GLY A 79 -13.29 -18.05 -0.22
N ARG A 80 -13.09 -17.55 -1.44
CA ARG A 80 -13.94 -16.53 -2.04
C ARG A 80 -15.38 -17.07 -2.10
N ARG A 81 -16.27 -16.57 -1.25
CA ARG A 81 -17.69 -16.54 -1.57
C ARG A 81 -17.84 -15.54 -2.72
N GLN A 82 -18.06 -16.06 -3.92
CA GLN A 82 -18.66 -15.30 -5.00
C GLN A 82 -20.11 -15.06 -4.56
N GLU A 83 -20.47 -13.82 -4.24
CA GLU A 83 -21.86 -13.41 -4.25
C GLU A 83 -22.22 -13.18 -5.72
N THR A 84 -22.83 -14.19 -6.31
CA THR A 84 -23.73 -14.04 -7.45
C THR A 84 -25.05 -13.47 -6.93
N GLU A 85 -25.42 -12.32 -7.44
CA GLU A 85 -26.81 -11.98 -7.78
C GLU A 85 -26.83 -11.35 -9.17
#